data_AF-F3GM46-F1
#
_entry.id   AF-F3GM46-F1
#
_cell.length_a   1.000
_cell.length_b   1.000
_cell.length_c   1.000
_cell.angle_alpha   90.00
_cell.angle_beta   90.00
_cell.angle_gamma   90.00
#
_symmetry.space_group_name_H-M   'P 1'
#
loop_
_entity.id
_entity.type
_entity.pdbx_description
1 polymer ?
#
loop_
_entity_poly.entity_id
_entity_poly.type
_entity_poly.pdbx_seq_one_letter_code
_entity_poly.pdbx_strand_id
1 'polypeptide(L)'
;MSTTDQTKITGQHSAKWQERFNFFETYGAPNDPRFKPAVNALPDFKKKLLVCANIIAFFFGPIYFFVLGLWKKNLALIGVIIAVNIVIALLFGILGMEVPA
;
A
#
# COMPACT_ATOMS: atom_id res chain seq x y z
N MET A 1 -8.46 -9.61 -38.06
CA MET A 1 -7.80 -10.57 -37.15
C MET A 1 -8.23 -10.21 -35.74
N SER A 2 -9.17 -10.97 -35.16
CA SER A 2 -9.85 -10.61 -33.91
C SER A 2 -9.18 -11.32 -32.74
N THR A 3 -8.20 -10.68 -32.10
CA THR A 3 -7.52 -11.24 -30.93
C THR A 3 -8.25 -10.83 -29.65
N THR A 4 -9.49 -11.28 -29.52
CA THR A 4 -10.22 -11.31 -28.24
C THR A 4 -10.39 -12.77 -27.84
N ASP A 5 -9.26 -13.48 -27.73
CA ASP A 5 -9.20 -14.74 -27.01
C ASP A 5 -9.32 -14.44 -25.52
N GLN A 6 -10.58 -14.34 -25.12
CA GLN A 6 -11.07 -14.50 -23.77
C GLN A 6 -10.59 -15.87 -23.25
N THR A 7 -9.38 -15.92 -22.73
CA THR A 7 -8.96 -17.00 -21.84
C THR A 7 -9.85 -16.94 -20.61
N LYS A 8 -10.94 -17.71 -20.65
CA LYS A 8 -11.68 -18.16 -19.48
C LYS A 8 -10.70 -18.91 -18.58
N ILE A 9 -10.01 -18.18 -17.70
CA ILE A 9 -9.19 -18.78 -16.65
C ILE A 9 -10.18 -19.32 -15.62
N THR A 10 -10.36 -20.63 -15.64
CA THR A 10 -11.17 -21.39 -14.70
C THR A 10 -10.52 -21.37 -13.32
N GLY A 11 -10.83 -20.31 -12.61
CA GLY A 11 -10.79 -20.18 -11.17
C GLY A 11 -11.70 -18.99 -10.88
N GLN A 12 -13.00 -19.23 -10.70
CA GLN A 12 -13.99 -18.19 -10.40
C GLN A 12 -13.42 -17.31 -9.28
N HIS A 13 -12.95 -16.10 -9.63
CA HIS A 13 -12.44 -15.18 -8.61
C HIS A 13 -13.51 -15.00 -7.53
N SER A 14 -13.11 -14.74 -6.30
CA SER A 14 -14.09 -14.49 -5.24
C SER A 14 -15.01 -13.34 -5.67
N ALA A 15 -16.28 -13.37 -5.21
CA ALA A 15 -17.28 -12.38 -5.60
C ALA A 15 -16.77 -10.93 -5.47
N LYS A 16 -15.95 -10.67 -4.44
CA LYS A 16 -15.28 -9.38 -4.21
C LYS A 16 -14.37 -8.95 -5.36
N TRP A 17 -13.57 -9.87 -5.90
CA TRP A 17 -12.67 -9.60 -7.02
C TRP A 17 -13.43 -9.47 -8.33
N GLN A 18 -14.47 -10.26 -8.54
CA GLN A 18 -15.35 -10.14 -9.70
C GLN A 18 -16.03 -8.78 -9.76
N GLU A 19 -16.59 -8.33 -8.63
CA GLU A 19 -17.20 -6.99 -8.52
C GLU A 19 -16.19 -5.88 -8.84
N ARG A 20 -14.95 -6.03 -8.37
CA ARG A 20 -13.88 -5.08 -8.65
C ARG A 20 -13.52 -5.02 -10.12
N PHE A 21 -13.32 -6.17 -10.76
CA PHE A 21 -12.96 -6.23 -12.17
C PHE A 21 -14.08 -5.72 -13.06
N ASN A 22 -15.33 -6.10 -12.79
CA ASN A 22 -16.48 -5.62 -13.52
C ASN A 22 -16.63 -4.08 -13.44
N PHE A 23 -16.34 -3.49 -12.27
CA PHE A 23 -16.33 -2.04 -12.12
C PHE A 23 -15.29 -1.37 -13.03
N PHE A 24 -14.05 -1.88 -13.05
CA PHE A 24 -12.99 -1.32 -13.89
C PHE A 24 -13.21 -1.57 -15.38
N GLU A 25 -13.82 -2.69 -15.78
CA GLU A 25 -14.20 -2.93 -17.18
C GLU A 25 -15.27 -1.94 -17.65
N THR A 26 -16.22 -1.59 -16.78
CA THR A 26 -17.33 -0.68 -17.13
C THR A 26 -16.89 0.79 -17.16
N TYR A 27 -16.12 1.24 -16.16
CA TYR A 27 -15.82 2.67 -15.94
C TYR A 27 -14.37 3.05 -16.25
N GLY A 28 -13.51 2.08 -16.57
CA GLY A 28 -12.11 2.29 -16.86
C GLY A 28 -11.22 2.40 -15.62
N ALA A 29 -9.93 2.57 -15.86
CA ALA A 29 -8.91 2.71 -14.83
C ALA A 29 -9.08 4.03 -14.03
N PRO A 30 -8.41 4.20 -12.87
CA PRO A 30 -8.53 5.41 -12.05
C PRO A 30 -8.23 6.75 -12.75
N ASN A 31 -7.49 6.72 -13.86
CA ASN A 31 -7.17 7.90 -14.67
C ASN A 31 -8.25 8.24 -15.70
N ASP A 32 -9.26 7.38 -15.88
CA ASP A 32 -10.37 7.63 -16.79
C ASP A 32 -11.32 8.70 -16.20
N PRO A 33 -11.77 9.69 -16.98
CA PRO A 33 -12.74 10.68 -16.52
C PRO A 33 -14.03 10.07 -15.96
N ARG A 34 -14.41 8.87 -16.40
CA ARG A 34 -15.62 8.16 -15.96
C ARG A 34 -15.47 7.52 -14.58
N PHE A 35 -14.24 7.30 -14.12
CA PHE A 35 -13.97 6.59 -12.87
C PHE A 35 -14.47 7.35 -11.64
N LYS A 36 -14.09 8.63 -11.49
CA LYS A 36 -14.46 9.45 -10.32
C LYS A 36 -15.99 9.58 -10.14
N PRO A 37 -16.77 9.95 -11.18
CA PRO A 37 -18.23 9.97 -11.08
C PRO A 37 -18.82 8.62 -10.69
N ALA A 38 -18.33 7.54 -11.29
CA ALA A 38 -18.80 6.19 -10.98
C ALA A 38 -18.52 5.80 -9.54
N VAL A 39 -17.30 6.04 -9.04
CA VAL A 39 -16.93 5.83 -7.63
C VAL A 39 -17.82 6.64 -6.70
N ASN A 40 -18.14 7.87 -7.06
CA ASN A 40 -18.98 8.74 -6.25
C ASN A 40 -20.43 8.27 -6.15
N ALA A 41 -20.94 7.67 -7.24
CA ALA A 41 -22.30 7.13 -7.32
C ALA A 41 -22.49 5.81 -6.56
N LEU A 42 -21.43 5.14 -6.08
CA LEU A 42 -21.62 3.93 -5.27
C LEU A 42 -22.29 4.27 -3.93
N PRO A 43 -23.37 3.55 -3.57
CA PRO A 43 -24.12 3.80 -2.33
C PRO A 43 -23.34 3.39 -1.08
N ASP A 44 -22.52 2.34 -1.17
CA ASP A 44 -21.83 1.76 -0.01
C ASP A 44 -20.37 2.18 0.08
N PHE A 45 -19.96 2.66 1.26
CA PHE A 45 -18.55 2.94 1.55
C PHE A 45 -17.65 1.71 1.36
N LYS A 46 -18.15 0.52 1.72
CA LYS A 46 -17.42 -0.75 1.55
C LYS A 46 -17.07 -1.03 0.09
N LYS A 47 -17.97 -0.73 -0.85
CA LYS A 47 -17.74 -0.92 -2.28
C LYS A 47 -16.78 0.11 -2.84
N LYS A 48 -16.87 1.37 -2.39
CA LYS A 48 -15.84 2.38 -2.71
C LYS A 48 -14.45 1.92 -2.27
N LEU A 49 -14.33 1.43 -1.04
CA LEU A 49 -13.05 0.94 -0.52
C LEU A 49 -12.56 -0.30 -1.28
N LEU A 50 -13.46 -1.22 -1.68
CA LEU A 50 -13.13 -2.41 -2.47
C LEU A 50 -12.48 -2.03 -3.81
N VAL A 51 -13.01 -1.02 -4.50
CA VAL A 51 -12.49 -0.57 -5.79
C VAL A 51 -11.20 0.23 -5.60
N CYS A 52 -11.21 1.21 -4.69
CA CYS A 52 -10.13 2.19 -4.52
C CYS A 52 -8.92 1.66 -3.76
N ALA A 53 -9.08 0.69 -2.86
CA ALA A 53 -8.02 0.24 -1.96
C ALA A 53 -7.85 -1.28 -1.97
N ASN A 54 -6.60 -1.73 -1.78
CA ASN A 54 -6.27 -3.12 -1.56
C ASN A 54 -5.48 -3.25 -0.25
N ILE A 55 -6.15 -3.72 0.79
CA ILE A 55 -5.58 -3.88 2.13
C ILE A 55 -4.39 -4.85 2.11
N ILE A 56 -4.49 -5.94 1.34
CA ILE A 56 -3.39 -6.93 1.24
C ILE A 56 -2.17 -6.30 0.58
N ALA A 57 -2.39 -5.48 -0.47
CA ALA A 57 -1.30 -4.76 -1.13
C ALA A 57 -0.66 -3.69 -0.23
N PHE A 58 -1.44 -3.05 0.65
CA PHE A 58 -0.91 -2.09 1.63
C PHE A 58 0.12 -2.74 2.56
N PHE A 59 -0.16 -3.96 3.04
CA PHE A 59 0.77 -4.71 3.87
C PHE A 59 1.88 -5.42 3.08
N PHE A 60 1.79 -5.46 1.75
CA PHE A 60 2.77 -6.16 0.92
C PHE A 60 4.17 -5.59 1.10
N GLY A 61 4.34 -4.27 1.23
CA GLY A 61 5.66 -3.64 1.43
C GLY A 61 6.37 -4.13 2.70
N PRO A 62 5.83 -3.88 3.90
CA PRO A 62 6.43 -4.36 5.15
C PRO A 62 6.62 -5.88 5.15
N ILE A 63 5.61 -6.66 4.78
CA ILE A 63 5.70 -8.13 4.78
C ILE A 63 6.76 -8.63 3.79
N TYR A 64 6.87 -8.00 2.62
CA TYR A 64 7.88 -8.33 1.62
C TYR A 64 9.31 -8.13 2.16
N PHE A 65 9.58 -7.03 2.87
CA PHE A 65 10.87 -6.81 3.52
C PHE A 65 11.18 -7.83 4.64
N PHE A 66 10.15 -8.33 5.32
CA PHE A 66 10.29 -9.44 6.28
C PHE A 66 10.66 -10.75 5.58
N VAL A 67 9.96 -11.11 4.50
CA VAL A 67 10.21 -12.33 3.72
C VAL A 67 11.61 -12.34 3.08
N LEU A 68 12.06 -11.20 2.53
CA LEU A 68 13.42 -11.06 1.99
C LEU A 68 14.53 -11.15 3.06
N GLY A 69 14.18 -11.22 4.34
CA GLY A 69 15.15 -11.26 5.44
C GLY A 69 15.84 -9.92 5.70
N LEU A 70 15.43 -8.85 5.00
CA LEU A 70 15.98 -7.50 5.16
C LEU A 70 15.47 -6.79 6.41
N TRP A 71 14.40 -7.31 7.04
CA TRP A 71 13.86 -6.75 8.28
C TRP A 71 14.87 -6.67 9.42
N LYS A 72 15.76 -7.67 9.59
CA LYS A 72 16.78 -7.65 10.66
C LYS A 72 17.75 -6.48 10.47
N LYS A 73 18.20 -6.27 9.23
CA LYS A 73 19.13 -5.20 8.87
C LYS A 73 18.47 -3.82 9.02
N ASN A 74 17.23 -3.68 8.57
CA ASN A 74 16.49 -2.41 8.70
C ASN A 74 16.13 -2.10 10.15
N LEU A 75 15.70 -3.09 10.95
CA LEU A 75 15.49 -2.88 12.40
C LEU A 75 16.79 -2.52 13.11
N ALA A 76 17.89 -3.20 12.79
CA ALA A 76 19.19 -2.89 13.34
C ALA A 76 19.62 -1.46 12.98
N LEU A 77 19.42 -1.04 11.72
CA LEU A 77 19.72 0.31 11.28
C LEU A 77 18.86 1.36 12.01
N ILE A 78 17.56 1.13 12.19
CA ILE A 78 16.67 2.00 12.97
C ILE A 78 17.17 2.08 14.43
N GLY A 79 17.52 0.95 15.04
CA GLY A 79 18.08 0.91 16.39
C GLY A 79 19.38 1.69 16.52
N VAL A 80 20.29 1.56 15.55
CA VAL A 80 21.54 2.33 15.51
C VAL A 80 21.26 3.82 15.38
N ILE A 81 20.33 4.23 14.49
CA ILE A 81 19.94 5.63 14.35
C ILE A 81 19.42 6.20 15.67
N ILE A 82 18.52 5.47 16.34
CA ILE A 82 17.97 5.89 17.65
C ILE A 82 19.08 5.98 18.70
N ALA A 83 19.94 4.96 18.81
CA ALA A 83 21.03 4.93 19.78
C ALA A 83 22.02 6.09 19.56
N VAL A 84 22.40 6.36 18.31
CA VAL A 84 23.27 7.49 17.97
C VAL A 84 22.62 8.82 18.36
N ASN A 85 21.33 9.02 18.08
CA ASN A 85 20.63 10.23 18.48
C ASN A 85 20.56 10.40 20.00
N ILE A 86 20.33 9.32 20.75
CA ILE A 86 20.35 9.35 22.23
C ILE A 86 21.75 9.73 22.73
N VAL A 87 22.80 9.13 22.19
CA VAL A 87 24.19 9.44 22.57
C VAL A 87 24.52 10.90 22.28
N ILE A 88 24.15 11.41 21.11
CA ILE A 88 24.32 12.82 20.77
C ILE A 88 23.57 13.71 21.78
N ALA A 89 22.29 13.45 22.03
CA ALA A 89 21.50 14.23 22.99
C ALA A 89 22.11 14.23 24.40
N LEU A 90 22.61 13.09 24.87
CA LEU A 90 23.31 12.98 26.15
C LEU A 90 24.61 13.79 26.18
N LEU A 91 25.40 13.75 25.11
CA LEU A 91 26.64 14.53 25.01
C LEU A 91 26.34 16.03 25.04
N PHE A 92 25.34 16.49 24.30
CA PHE A 92 24.87 17.88 24.36
C PHE A 92 24.45 18.27 25.79
N GLY A 93 23.67 17.42 26.46
CA GLY A 93 23.24 17.65 27.85
C GLY A 93 24.40 17.74 28.84
N ILE A 94 25.43 16.88 28.73
CA ILE A 94 26.62 16.90 29.59
C ILE A 94 27.47 18.15 29.32
N LEU A 95 27.57 18.57 28.06
CA LEU A 95 28.34 19.75 27.65
C LEU A 95 27.59 21.08 27.87
N GLY A 96 26.34 21.02 28.37
CA GLY A 96 25.51 22.21 28.58
C GLY A 96 25.12 22.91 27.27
N MET A 97 25.19 22.22 26.13
CA MET A 97 24.84 22.75 24.82
C MET A 97 23.37 22.42 24.50
N GLU A 98 22.69 23.34 23.83
CA GLU A 98 21.32 23.10 23.34
C GLU A 98 21.33 22.12 22.16
N VAL A 99 20.42 21.14 22.18
CA VAL A 99 20.28 20.19 21.07
C VAL A 99 19.68 20.93 19.88
N PRO A 100 20.37 20.99 18.72
CA PRO A 100 19.81 21.64 17.54
C PRO A 100 18.58 20.86 17.06
N ALA A 101 17.49 21.59 16.80
CA ALA A 101 16.22 21.05 16.29
C ALA A 101 16.30 20.63 14.83
#